data_AF-A0A9E3RB07-F1
#
_entry.id   AF-A0A9E3RB07-F1
#
_cell.length_a   1.000
_cell.length_b   1.000
_cell.length_c   1.000
_cell.angle_alpha   90.00
_cell.angle_beta   90.00
_cell.angle_gamma   90.00
#
_symmetry.space_group_name_H-M   'P 1'
#
loop_
_entity.id
_entity.type
_entity.pdbx_description
1 polymer ?
#
loop_
_entity_poly.entity_id
_entity_poly.type
_entity_poly.pdbx_seq_one_letter_code
_entity_poly.pdbx_strand_id
1 'polypeptide(L)'
;MSLVGKLLHSLAASRAPKAMARVEATAATLNAQPPADFSAITSKYEDGAHLPARPLEVAGADQLTPSSRPPPSLDYAKLDHQGRRFLSGGRTAAQVEAETGQPAVEPKRLYASLPHGATIEARVSALVEAAKREGADGTSAFDRGTLILTAGTGSGFVEPVGVNAVESFAHGDVATLAFQYNDQPSTNSAPEVPEATREFEQLLVAVNEELEKRRARGESVPRLVVLGESLGAAVAEAALRPHYGELRTPGSKYHVDAMLLCGLPGFRELPGEVVQGQGKDGFIARLDPQRPESTWGSSAYAVANNGDDPVPHIGDWSTLVQRPADWPEDKQFFPFVSMLQMVKGLPVSTHPEAGKFNEAAHDYRARKVDLVAKYIFGGAPSAALVDRVNGRQRELEAARGEMIDAQVNWDQLQSKRTP
;
A
#
# COMPACT_ATOMS: atom_id res chain seq x y z
N MET A 1 -20.77 0.01 19.53
CA MET A 1 -20.37 1.44 19.50
C MET A 1 -19.88 1.76 18.10
N SER A 2 -20.42 2.82 17.47
CA SER A 2 -19.97 3.27 16.14
C SER A 2 -18.49 3.70 16.17
N LEU A 3 -17.84 3.74 15.00
CA LEU A 3 -16.47 4.24 14.85
C LEU A 3 -16.33 5.63 15.49
N VAL A 4 -17.35 6.48 15.32
CA VAL A 4 -17.49 7.79 15.98
C VAL A 4 -17.49 7.67 17.50
N GLY A 5 -18.20 6.70 18.07
CA GLY A 5 -18.24 6.46 19.52
C GLY A 5 -16.90 6.03 20.12
N LYS A 6 -16.11 5.22 19.40
CA LYS A 6 -14.76 4.81 19.82
C LYS A 6 -13.75 5.95 19.66
N LEU A 7 -13.87 6.76 18.60
CA LEU A 7 -13.09 7.98 18.40
C LEU A 7 -13.37 9.01 19.51
N LEU A 8 -14.63 9.20 19.89
CA LEU A 8 -15.06 10.08 20.99
C LEU A 8 -14.56 9.60 22.36
N HIS A 9 -14.46 8.28 22.57
CA HIS A 9 -13.88 7.72 23.79
C HIS A 9 -12.36 7.93 23.87
N SER A 10 -11.66 7.83 22.75
CA SER A 10 -10.24 8.21 22.62
C SER A 10 -10.03 9.71 22.83
N LEU A 11 -10.96 10.55 22.36
CA LEU A 11 -10.95 12.01 22.54
C LEU A 11 -11.06 12.43 24.02
N ALA A 12 -11.84 11.73 24.85
CA ALA A 12 -11.98 12.00 26.28
C ALA A 12 -10.68 11.79 27.09
N ALA A 13 -9.72 11.03 26.55
CA ALA A 13 -8.45 10.76 27.20
C ALA A 13 -7.38 11.84 26.95
N SER A 14 -7.62 12.81 26.05
CA SER A 14 -6.65 13.86 25.68
C SER A 14 -6.89 15.17 26.43
N ARG A 15 -5.82 15.76 27.01
CA ARG A 15 -5.87 16.92 27.93
C ARG A 15 -6.06 18.28 27.23
N ALA A 16 -7.19 18.53 26.56
CA ALA A 16 -7.50 19.85 26.00
C ALA A 16 -8.98 20.30 26.23
N PRO A 17 -9.37 20.63 27.48
CA PRO A 17 -10.78 20.78 27.88
C PRO A 17 -11.52 22.03 27.31
N LYS A 18 -10.83 23.09 26.91
CA LYS A 18 -11.49 24.34 26.44
C LYS A 18 -11.87 24.36 24.96
N ALA A 19 -11.13 23.63 24.11
CA ALA A 19 -11.47 23.46 22.71
C ALA A 19 -12.66 22.50 22.55
N MET A 20 -12.70 21.45 23.38
CA MET A 20 -13.77 20.44 23.47
C MET A 20 -15.18 21.03 23.64
N ALA A 21 -15.37 21.93 24.61
CA ALA A 21 -16.70 22.49 24.89
C ALA A 21 -17.29 23.30 23.72
N ARG A 22 -16.43 23.93 22.92
CA ARG A 22 -16.84 24.71 21.73
C ARG A 22 -17.14 23.80 20.54
N VAL A 23 -16.45 22.67 20.45
CA VAL A 23 -16.69 21.60 19.47
C VAL A 23 -18.02 20.90 19.72
N GLU A 24 -18.34 20.56 20.97
CA GLU A 24 -19.61 19.92 21.34
C GLU A 24 -20.83 20.80 21.05
N ALA A 25 -20.76 22.09 21.36
CA ALA A 25 -21.84 23.05 21.09
C ALA A 25 -22.09 23.24 19.59
N THR A 26 -21.03 23.26 18.79
CA THR A 26 -21.13 23.45 17.33
C THR A 26 -21.64 22.18 16.64
N ALA A 27 -21.19 21.00 17.09
CA ALA A 27 -21.66 19.70 16.60
C ALA A 27 -23.15 19.47 16.92
N ALA A 28 -23.61 19.85 18.12
CA ALA A 28 -25.02 19.77 18.50
C ALA A 28 -25.91 20.65 17.61
N THR A 29 -25.42 21.83 17.20
CA THR A 29 -26.15 22.76 16.33
C THR A 29 -26.30 22.23 14.91
N LEU A 30 -25.21 21.65 14.34
CA LEU A 30 -25.22 21.06 13.00
C LEU A 30 -26.08 19.79 12.91
N ASN A 31 -26.20 19.03 14.01
CA ASN A 31 -27.02 17.82 14.05
C ASN A 31 -28.52 18.10 14.24
N ALA A 32 -28.86 19.23 14.88
CA ALA A 32 -30.24 19.64 15.10
C ALA A 32 -30.90 20.27 13.86
N GLN A 33 -30.11 20.91 12.99
CA GLN A 33 -30.58 21.53 11.75
C GLN A 33 -29.55 21.33 10.62
N PRO A 34 -29.53 20.14 9.97
CA PRO A 34 -28.71 19.95 8.79
C PRO A 34 -29.23 20.85 7.63
N PRO A 35 -28.34 21.49 6.83
CA PRO A 35 -28.73 22.29 5.68
C PRO A 35 -29.60 21.49 4.68
N ALA A 36 -30.49 22.14 3.93
CA ALA A 36 -31.40 21.46 3.00
C ALA A 36 -30.69 20.61 1.92
N ASP A 37 -29.52 21.05 1.46
CA ASP A 37 -28.68 20.32 0.49
C ASP A 37 -28.04 19.05 1.07
N PHE A 38 -28.07 18.86 2.40
CA PHE A 38 -27.44 17.72 3.07
C PHE A 38 -28.15 16.39 2.76
N SER A 39 -29.48 16.41 2.53
CA SER A 39 -30.25 15.19 2.18
C SER A 39 -30.13 14.78 0.71
N ALA A 40 -29.99 15.76 -0.19
CA ALA A 40 -29.80 15.52 -1.62
C ALA A 40 -28.42 14.91 -1.89
N ILE A 41 -27.41 15.30 -1.11
CA ILE A 41 -26.08 14.73 -1.13
C ILE A 41 -26.12 13.27 -0.64
N THR A 42 -26.78 12.93 0.48
CA THR A 42 -26.80 11.55 1.01
C THR A 42 -27.45 10.50 0.11
N SER A 43 -28.43 10.87 -0.72
CA SER A 43 -29.17 9.90 -1.55
C SER A 43 -28.34 9.21 -2.64
N LYS A 44 -27.19 9.78 -3.04
CA LYS A 44 -26.29 9.18 -4.04
C LYS A 44 -25.22 8.26 -3.45
N TYR A 45 -25.12 8.13 -2.13
CA TYR A 45 -24.05 7.38 -1.45
C TYR A 45 -24.46 6.01 -0.90
N GLU A 46 -25.75 5.66 -0.95
CA GLU A 46 -26.22 4.32 -0.57
C GLU A 46 -26.06 3.28 -1.69
N ASP A 47 -25.91 3.72 -2.95
CA ASP A 47 -25.83 2.83 -4.13
C ASP A 47 -24.40 2.41 -4.52
N GLY A 48 -23.36 3.00 -3.92
CA GLY A 48 -21.96 2.83 -4.38
C GLY A 48 -21.12 1.79 -3.62
N ALA A 49 -21.63 1.19 -2.55
CA ALA A 49 -20.88 0.29 -1.67
C ALA A 49 -21.46 -1.13 -1.66
N HIS A 50 -21.63 -1.73 -2.84
CA HIS A 50 -21.77 -3.18 -2.92
C HIS A 50 -20.37 -3.79 -2.89
N LEU A 51 -19.86 -4.06 -1.69
CA LEU A 51 -18.94 -5.19 -1.56
C LEU A 51 -19.71 -6.41 -2.12
N PRO A 52 -19.18 -7.15 -3.10
CA PRO A 52 -19.86 -8.34 -3.57
C PRO A 52 -20.12 -9.24 -2.35
N ALA A 53 -21.33 -9.80 -2.26
CA ALA A 53 -21.76 -10.64 -1.14
C ALA A 53 -20.82 -11.84 -0.92
N ARG A 54 -20.02 -12.15 -1.94
CA ARG A 54 -18.91 -13.10 -1.94
C ARG A 54 -17.61 -12.39 -2.34
N PRO A 55 -16.46 -12.69 -1.71
CA PRO A 55 -15.18 -12.23 -2.24
C PRO A 55 -15.03 -12.64 -3.71
N LEU A 56 -14.35 -11.80 -4.52
CA LEU A 56 -14.03 -12.11 -5.92
C LEU A 56 -13.54 -13.56 -6.01
N GLU A 57 -14.05 -14.34 -6.96
CA GLU A 57 -13.58 -15.72 -7.10
C GLU A 57 -12.10 -15.69 -7.50
N VAL A 58 -11.23 -16.04 -6.55
CA VAL A 58 -9.78 -15.94 -6.72
C VAL A 58 -9.28 -17.18 -7.43
N ALA A 59 -8.36 -16.97 -8.38
CA ALA A 59 -7.80 -18.03 -9.20
C ALA A 59 -7.22 -19.17 -8.34
N GLY A 60 -7.56 -20.42 -8.67
CA GLY A 60 -7.02 -21.61 -8.01
C GLY A 60 -5.50 -21.73 -8.15
N ALA A 61 -4.87 -22.57 -7.33
CA ALA A 61 -3.41 -22.75 -7.35
C ALA A 61 -2.86 -23.17 -8.74
N ASP A 62 -3.66 -23.91 -9.50
CA ASP A 62 -3.38 -24.37 -10.86
C ASP A 62 -3.41 -23.23 -11.90
N GLN A 63 -4.16 -22.16 -11.62
CA GLN A 63 -4.29 -20.98 -12.46
C GLN A 63 -3.22 -19.91 -12.17
N LEU A 64 -2.43 -20.07 -11.10
CA LEU A 64 -1.29 -19.22 -10.82
C LEU A 64 -0.15 -19.45 -11.82
N THR A 65 0.60 -18.38 -12.10
CA THR A 65 1.85 -18.49 -12.86
C THR A 65 2.82 -19.42 -12.13
N PRO A 66 3.65 -20.22 -12.84
CA PRO A 66 4.56 -21.17 -12.20
C PRO A 66 5.47 -20.58 -11.11
N SER A 67 5.97 -19.35 -11.29
CA SER A 67 6.80 -18.62 -10.33
C SER A 67 6.03 -17.99 -9.17
N SER A 68 4.70 -17.89 -9.26
CA SER A 68 3.83 -17.42 -8.18
C SER A 68 3.15 -18.56 -7.40
N ARG A 69 3.34 -19.82 -7.81
CA ARG A 69 2.85 -20.98 -7.05
C ARG A 69 3.66 -21.12 -5.76
N PRO A 70 3.02 -21.09 -4.59
CA PRO A 70 3.78 -21.10 -3.35
C PRO A 70 4.35 -22.50 -3.07
N PRO A 71 5.54 -22.59 -2.45
CA PRO A 71 6.08 -23.87 -1.99
C PRO A 71 5.29 -24.39 -0.78
N PRO A 72 5.50 -25.67 -0.36
CA PRO A 72 4.77 -26.26 0.77
C PRO A 72 4.86 -25.48 2.10
N SER A 73 5.91 -24.68 2.31
CA SER A 73 6.03 -23.81 3.50
C SER A 73 5.01 -22.66 3.52
N LEU A 74 4.44 -22.32 2.37
CA LEU A 74 3.38 -21.31 2.19
C LEU A 74 2.16 -21.95 1.51
N ASP A 75 1.69 -23.09 2.03
CA ASP A 75 0.58 -23.86 1.47
C ASP A 75 -0.60 -22.97 1.01
N TYR A 76 -0.91 -23.05 -0.29
CA TYR A 76 -1.98 -22.27 -0.91
C TYR A 76 -3.33 -22.43 -0.19
N ALA A 77 -3.62 -23.61 0.38
CA ALA A 77 -4.87 -23.84 1.11
C ALA A 77 -5.00 -22.96 2.36
N LYS A 78 -3.87 -22.53 2.95
CA LYS A 78 -3.79 -21.65 4.12
C LYS A 78 -3.82 -20.17 3.79
N LEU A 79 -3.73 -19.81 2.50
CA LEU A 79 -3.85 -18.42 2.07
C LEU A 79 -5.27 -17.92 2.31
N ASP A 80 -5.33 -16.72 2.87
CA ASP A 80 -6.54 -15.93 2.96
C ASP A 80 -6.91 -15.34 1.58
N HIS A 81 -8.02 -14.59 1.53
CA HIS A 81 -8.45 -13.96 0.29
C HIS A 81 -7.42 -12.97 -0.26
N GLN A 82 -6.74 -12.19 0.60
CA GLN A 82 -5.77 -11.20 0.12
C GLN A 82 -4.50 -11.86 -0.42
N GLY A 83 -4.00 -12.90 0.24
CA GLY A 83 -2.86 -13.67 -0.25
C GLY A 83 -3.15 -14.33 -1.59
N ARG A 84 -4.30 -14.98 -1.75
CA ARG A 84 -4.71 -15.56 -3.05
C ARG A 84 -4.81 -14.49 -4.13
N ARG A 85 -5.38 -13.33 -3.79
CA ARG A 85 -5.52 -12.21 -4.72
C ARG A 85 -4.16 -11.70 -5.17
N PHE A 86 -3.24 -11.51 -4.23
CA PHE A 86 -1.88 -11.04 -4.52
C PHE A 86 -1.13 -11.99 -5.46
N LEU A 87 -1.18 -13.30 -5.19
CA LEU A 87 -0.55 -14.32 -6.04
C LEU A 87 -1.23 -14.42 -7.42
N SER A 88 -2.56 -14.33 -7.49
CA SER A 88 -3.31 -14.38 -8.75
C SER A 88 -3.03 -13.20 -9.68
N GLY A 89 -2.59 -12.07 -9.11
CA GLY A 89 -2.15 -10.90 -9.89
C GLY A 89 -0.75 -11.04 -10.49
N GLY A 90 -0.04 -12.16 -10.24
CA GLY A 90 1.27 -12.43 -10.81
C GLY A 90 1.23 -12.42 -12.34
N ARG A 91 2.25 -11.83 -12.96
CA ARG A 91 2.33 -11.68 -14.42
C ARG A 91 3.24 -12.75 -15.00
N THR A 92 2.94 -13.20 -16.21
CA THR A 92 3.82 -14.08 -16.98
C THR A 92 4.92 -13.26 -17.66
N ALA A 93 6.06 -13.89 -17.98
CA ALA A 93 7.12 -13.24 -18.77
C ALA A 93 6.55 -12.60 -20.05
N ALA A 94 5.75 -13.34 -20.83
CA ALA A 94 5.13 -12.85 -22.07
C ALA A 94 4.26 -11.60 -21.89
N GLN A 95 3.54 -11.48 -20.76
CA GLN A 95 2.77 -10.26 -20.46
C GLN A 95 3.69 -9.05 -20.21
N VAL A 96 4.82 -9.26 -19.52
CA VAL A 96 5.82 -8.22 -19.28
C VAL A 96 6.54 -7.84 -20.58
N GLU A 97 6.87 -8.81 -21.43
CA GLU A 97 7.50 -8.55 -22.74
C GLU A 97 6.57 -7.74 -23.65
N ALA A 98 5.28 -8.09 -23.70
CA ALA A 98 4.30 -7.38 -24.51
C ALA A 98 4.13 -5.91 -24.09
N GLU A 99 4.21 -5.62 -22.79
CA GLU A 99 4.10 -4.26 -22.25
C GLU A 99 5.39 -3.45 -22.43
N THR A 100 6.54 -4.07 -22.16
CA THR A 100 7.82 -3.37 -22.11
C THR A 100 8.51 -3.30 -23.47
N GLY A 101 8.28 -4.28 -24.34
CA GLY A 101 8.97 -4.47 -25.62
C GLY A 101 10.40 -5.03 -25.46
N GLN A 102 10.73 -5.58 -24.30
CA GLN A 102 12.05 -6.15 -23.98
C GLN A 102 11.90 -7.59 -23.49
N PRO A 103 12.92 -8.45 -23.66
CA PRO A 103 12.93 -9.78 -23.06
C PRO A 103 12.69 -9.71 -21.56
N ALA A 104 11.85 -10.61 -21.04
CA ALA A 104 11.47 -10.61 -19.63
C ALA A 104 11.55 -12.00 -19.03
N VAL A 105 11.70 -12.06 -17.71
CA VAL A 105 11.52 -13.29 -16.93
C VAL A 105 10.21 -13.21 -16.15
N GLU A 106 9.73 -14.32 -15.61
CA GLU A 106 8.49 -14.32 -14.85
C GLU A 106 8.72 -13.78 -13.42
N PRO A 107 8.04 -12.69 -12.99
CA PRO A 107 8.08 -12.22 -11.61
C PRO A 107 7.77 -13.32 -10.59
N LYS A 108 8.42 -13.24 -9.43
CA LYS A 108 8.10 -14.10 -8.28
C LYS A 108 7.28 -13.33 -7.26
N ARG A 109 6.18 -13.92 -6.79
CA ARG A 109 5.37 -13.39 -5.69
C ARG A 109 5.24 -14.44 -4.60
N LEU A 110 5.55 -14.05 -3.37
CA LEU A 110 5.43 -14.89 -2.18
C LEU A 110 4.62 -14.15 -1.13
N TYR A 111 3.73 -14.88 -0.45
CA TYR A 111 2.80 -14.30 0.51
C TYR A 111 2.66 -15.18 1.75
N ALA A 112 2.85 -14.59 2.94
CA ALA A 112 2.58 -15.24 4.21
C ALA A 112 1.28 -14.71 4.85
N SER A 113 0.20 -15.48 4.75
CA SER A 113 -1.02 -15.28 5.56
C SER A 113 -0.81 -15.73 7.02
N LEU A 114 -1.68 -15.27 7.93
CA LEU A 114 -1.63 -15.60 9.36
C LEU A 114 -1.54 -17.13 9.66
N PRO A 115 -2.29 -18.02 8.97
CA PRO A 115 -2.26 -19.46 9.28
C PRO A 115 -0.94 -20.18 8.92
N HIS A 116 0.01 -19.50 8.26
CA HIS A 116 1.32 -20.08 7.96
C HIS A 116 2.24 -20.18 9.18
N GLY A 117 1.95 -19.46 10.26
CA GLY A 117 2.74 -19.53 11.49
C GLY A 117 2.02 -18.92 12.69
N ALA A 118 2.03 -19.65 13.80
CA ALA A 118 1.40 -19.21 15.06
C ALA A 118 2.14 -18.03 15.73
N THR A 119 3.41 -17.80 15.36
CA THR A 119 4.22 -16.67 15.85
C THR A 119 4.80 -15.90 14.69
N ILE A 120 5.25 -14.67 14.95
CA ILE A 120 5.97 -13.84 13.98
C ILE A 120 7.19 -14.59 13.42
N GLU A 121 8.00 -15.19 14.30
CA GLU A 121 9.22 -15.89 13.94
C GLU A 121 8.92 -17.06 12.99
N ALA A 122 7.83 -17.80 13.26
CA ALA A 122 7.40 -18.90 12.41
C ALA A 122 6.94 -18.43 11.03
N ARG A 123 6.20 -17.32 10.94
CA ARG A 123 5.75 -16.75 9.66
C ARG A 123 6.90 -16.18 8.84
N VAL A 124 7.78 -15.40 9.48
CA VAL A 124 8.99 -14.86 8.85
C VAL A 124 9.89 -15.98 8.35
N SER A 125 10.12 -17.00 9.17
CA SER A 125 10.90 -18.17 8.77
C SER A 125 10.25 -18.89 7.58
N ALA A 126 8.94 -19.12 7.59
CA ALA A 126 8.23 -19.74 6.48
C ALA A 126 8.37 -18.95 5.17
N LEU A 127 8.27 -17.62 5.23
CA LEU A 127 8.41 -16.73 4.08
C LEU A 127 9.85 -16.68 3.54
N VAL A 128 10.84 -16.58 4.42
CA VAL A 128 12.26 -16.57 4.02
C VAL A 128 12.69 -17.93 3.46
N GLU A 129 12.26 -19.04 4.06
CA GLU A 129 12.54 -20.38 3.53
C GLU A 129 11.83 -20.62 2.20
N ALA A 130 10.63 -20.07 2.00
CA ALA A 130 10.00 -20.06 0.68
C ALA A 130 10.80 -19.25 -0.34
N ALA A 131 11.33 -18.09 0.07
CA ALA A 131 12.13 -17.21 -0.78
C ALA A 131 13.48 -17.81 -1.20
N LYS A 132 14.09 -18.66 -0.37
CA LYS A 132 15.32 -19.39 -0.70
C LYS A 132 15.11 -20.56 -1.67
N ARG A 133 13.90 -21.10 -1.77
CA ARG A 133 13.62 -22.24 -2.64
C ARG A 133 13.60 -21.82 -4.10
N GLU A 134 14.19 -22.66 -4.94
CA GLU A 134 14.07 -22.52 -6.39
C GLU A 134 12.62 -22.79 -6.83
N GLY A 135 12.13 -21.93 -7.72
CA GLY A 135 10.84 -22.08 -8.38
C GLY A 135 10.94 -22.88 -9.67
N ALA A 136 9.86 -22.86 -10.46
CA ALA A 136 9.77 -23.60 -11.73
C ALA A 136 10.83 -23.19 -12.78
N ASP A 137 11.37 -21.98 -12.68
CA ASP A 137 12.42 -21.45 -13.55
C ASP A 137 13.84 -21.73 -13.04
N GLY A 138 14.00 -22.54 -11.98
CA GLY A 138 15.30 -22.89 -11.40
C GLY A 138 15.97 -21.77 -10.61
N THR A 139 15.23 -20.72 -10.23
CA THR A 139 15.76 -19.60 -9.45
C THR A 139 14.98 -19.37 -8.17
N SER A 140 15.64 -18.90 -7.12
CA SER A 140 15.05 -18.43 -5.87
C SER A 140 14.67 -16.95 -5.96
N ALA A 141 13.98 -16.43 -4.95
CA ALA A 141 13.70 -14.99 -4.87
C ALA A 141 14.97 -14.14 -4.76
N PHE A 142 16.03 -14.70 -4.17
CA PHE A 142 17.31 -14.04 -3.97
C PHE A 142 18.24 -14.06 -5.20
N ASP A 143 17.83 -14.73 -6.28
CA ASP A 143 18.56 -14.72 -7.56
C ASP A 143 18.05 -13.61 -8.50
N ARG A 144 16.98 -12.91 -8.11
CA ARG A 144 16.43 -11.79 -8.87
C ARG A 144 17.32 -10.54 -8.74
N GLY A 145 17.21 -9.63 -9.71
CA GLY A 145 17.87 -8.32 -9.65
C GLY A 145 17.24 -7.36 -8.64
N THR A 146 15.95 -7.53 -8.33
CA THR A 146 15.22 -6.74 -7.32
C THR A 146 14.43 -7.64 -6.37
N LEU A 147 14.50 -7.34 -5.07
CA LEU A 147 13.72 -8.00 -4.02
C LEU A 147 12.89 -6.95 -3.29
N ILE A 148 11.56 -7.09 -3.33
CA ILE A 148 10.63 -6.17 -2.68
C ILE A 148 10.13 -6.79 -1.36
N LEU A 149 10.17 -6.01 -0.27
CA LEU A 149 9.45 -6.30 0.97
C LEU A 149 8.26 -5.35 1.10
N THR A 150 7.09 -5.90 1.43
CA THR A 150 5.89 -5.09 1.67
C THR A 150 5.00 -5.71 2.75
N ALA A 151 4.47 -4.88 3.65
CA ALA A 151 3.44 -5.30 4.60
C ALA A 151 2.06 -5.07 3.97
N GLY A 152 1.19 -6.08 3.99
CA GLY A 152 -0.18 -5.93 3.53
C GLY A 152 -0.97 -4.98 4.44
N THR A 153 -1.78 -4.10 3.87
CA THR A 153 -2.59 -3.13 4.61
C THR A 153 -3.79 -3.82 5.27
N GLY A 154 -3.98 -3.58 6.58
CA GLY A 154 -5.12 -4.07 7.33
C GLY A 154 -5.20 -5.59 7.28
N SER A 155 -6.19 -6.11 6.55
CA SER A 155 -6.41 -7.54 6.37
C SER A 155 -5.36 -8.22 5.48
N GLY A 156 -4.26 -7.55 5.15
CA GLY A 156 -3.19 -8.06 4.29
C GLY A 156 -3.25 -7.62 2.82
N PHE A 157 -4.02 -6.58 2.48
CA PHE A 157 -4.14 -6.12 1.09
C PHE A 157 -2.84 -5.46 0.59
N VAL A 158 -2.33 -5.91 -0.56
CA VAL A 158 -1.19 -5.28 -1.25
C VAL A 158 -1.71 -4.59 -2.52
N GLU A 159 -1.42 -3.30 -2.64
CA GLU A 159 -1.79 -2.50 -3.81
C GLU A 159 -1.00 -2.98 -5.05
N PRO A 160 -1.68 -3.40 -6.14
CA PRO A 160 -1.02 -4.04 -7.28
C PRO A 160 -0.23 -3.10 -8.19
N VAL A 161 -0.62 -1.83 -8.35
CA VAL A 161 -0.01 -0.90 -9.31
C VAL A 161 1.47 -0.68 -9.01
N GLY A 162 1.83 -0.51 -7.73
CA GLY A 162 3.24 -0.35 -7.33
C GLY A 162 4.10 -1.55 -7.68
N VAL A 163 3.62 -2.76 -7.35
CA VAL A 163 4.32 -4.03 -7.64
C VAL A 163 4.42 -4.25 -9.15
N ASN A 164 3.31 -4.08 -9.88
CA ASN A 164 3.27 -4.25 -11.33
C ASN A 164 4.20 -3.26 -12.07
N ALA A 165 4.33 -2.03 -11.57
CA ALA A 165 5.26 -1.05 -12.12
C ALA A 165 6.72 -1.51 -11.97
N VAL A 166 7.10 -2.01 -10.79
CA VAL A 166 8.46 -2.56 -10.58
C VAL A 166 8.68 -3.79 -11.45
N GLU A 167 7.71 -4.70 -11.53
CA GLU A 167 7.78 -5.86 -12.43
C GLU A 167 7.96 -5.46 -13.90
N SER A 168 7.43 -4.30 -14.32
CA SER A 168 7.57 -3.83 -15.70
C SER A 168 8.94 -3.22 -15.94
N PHE A 169 9.37 -2.34 -15.05
CA PHE A 169 10.65 -1.64 -15.18
C PHE A 169 11.86 -2.56 -14.91
N ALA A 170 11.69 -3.64 -14.15
CA ALA A 170 12.70 -4.68 -13.96
C ALA A 170 12.63 -5.79 -15.01
N HIS A 171 11.76 -5.70 -16.04
CA HIS A 171 11.54 -6.75 -17.03
C HIS A 171 11.27 -8.13 -16.39
N GLY A 172 10.50 -8.09 -15.30
CA GLY A 172 10.12 -9.24 -14.50
C GLY A 172 11.22 -9.84 -13.64
N ASP A 173 12.45 -9.29 -13.67
CA ASP A 173 13.57 -9.68 -12.81
C ASP A 173 13.40 -9.14 -11.38
N VAL A 174 12.32 -9.59 -10.73
CA VAL A 174 11.91 -9.18 -9.40
C VAL A 174 11.26 -10.32 -8.63
N ALA A 175 11.49 -10.34 -7.32
CA ALA A 175 10.72 -11.11 -6.38
C ALA A 175 10.06 -10.19 -5.34
N THR A 176 8.80 -10.44 -5.00
CA THR A 176 8.07 -9.68 -3.99
C THR A 176 7.65 -10.60 -2.84
N LEU A 177 8.05 -10.23 -1.63
CA LEU A 177 7.69 -10.89 -0.37
C LEU A 177 6.69 -10.00 0.36
N ALA A 178 5.50 -10.53 0.57
CA ALA A 178 4.43 -9.86 1.28
C ALA A 178 3.91 -10.71 2.44
N PHE A 179 3.33 -10.07 3.45
CA PHE A 179 2.71 -10.78 4.57
C PHE A 179 1.47 -10.07 5.10
N GLN A 180 0.62 -10.86 5.76
CA GLN A 180 -0.57 -10.46 6.49
C GLN A 180 -0.28 -10.47 7.99
N TYR A 181 -0.63 -9.39 8.69
CA TYR A 181 -0.50 -9.31 10.14
C TYR A 181 -1.85 -9.24 10.88
N ASN A 182 -2.96 -9.04 10.17
CA ASN A 182 -4.30 -8.95 10.75
C ASN A 182 -5.35 -9.52 9.79
N ASP A 183 -6.49 -9.96 10.30
CA ASP A 183 -7.66 -10.42 9.53
C ASP A 183 -8.76 -9.34 9.43
N GLN A 184 -8.61 -8.22 10.15
CA GLN A 184 -9.57 -7.12 10.14
C GLN A 184 -9.34 -6.13 8.99
N PRO A 185 -10.39 -5.46 8.49
CA PRO A 185 -10.22 -4.33 7.56
C PRO A 185 -9.36 -3.21 8.14
N SER A 186 -8.66 -2.47 7.27
CA SER A 186 -7.67 -1.44 7.64
C SER A 186 -8.17 -0.40 8.65
N THR A 187 -9.45 -0.03 8.61
CA THR A 187 -10.03 0.93 9.58
C THR A 187 -9.98 0.46 11.02
N ASN A 188 -9.83 -0.85 11.25
CA ASN A 188 -9.77 -1.47 12.57
C ASN A 188 -8.37 -2.00 12.94
N SER A 189 -7.40 -1.93 12.02
CA SER A 189 -6.10 -2.61 12.18
C SER A 189 -4.97 -1.74 12.77
N ALA A 190 -5.27 -0.48 13.12
CA ALA A 190 -4.29 0.42 13.72
C ALA A 190 -3.68 -0.10 15.04
N PRO A 191 -4.43 -0.77 15.95
CA PRO A 191 -3.86 -1.35 17.16
C PRO A 191 -2.81 -2.45 16.92
N GLU A 192 -2.85 -3.12 15.77
CA GLU A 192 -1.98 -4.24 15.41
C GLU A 192 -0.69 -3.79 14.71
N VAL A 193 -0.58 -2.51 14.34
CA VAL A 193 0.63 -1.92 13.73
C VAL A 193 1.90 -2.24 14.54
N PRO A 194 1.95 -2.14 15.88
CA PRO A 194 3.16 -2.48 16.63
C PRO A 194 3.61 -3.95 16.50
N GLU A 195 2.69 -4.89 16.35
CA GLU A 195 3.03 -6.30 16.14
C GLU A 195 3.52 -6.53 14.70
N ALA A 196 2.83 -5.93 13.74
CA ALA A 196 3.22 -5.93 12.33
C ALA A 196 4.59 -5.28 12.09
N THR A 197 4.92 -4.20 12.82
CA THR A 197 6.23 -3.55 12.82
C THR A 197 7.33 -4.53 13.20
N ARG A 198 7.11 -5.35 14.25
CA ARG A 198 8.07 -6.39 14.66
C ARG A 198 8.23 -7.46 13.60
N GLU A 199 7.13 -7.87 12.95
CA GLU A 199 7.18 -8.85 11.86
C GLU A 199 7.95 -8.32 10.65
N PHE A 200 7.72 -7.06 10.26
CA PHE A 200 8.48 -6.41 9.19
C PHE A 200 9.97 -6.30 9.54
N GLU A 201 10.30 -5.88 10.77
CA GLU A 201 11.70 -5.77 11.23
C GLU A 201 12.40 -7.14 11.23
N GLN A 202 11.75 -8.19 11.75
CA GLN A 202 12.29 -9.55 11.71
C GLN A 202 12.49 -10.06 10.27
N LEU A 203 11.54 -9.79 9.37
CA LEU A 203 11.67 -10.14 7.95
C LEU A 203 12.84 -9.41 7.30
N LEU A 204 12.96 -8.10 7.52
CA LEU A 204 14.05 -7.29 6.99
C LEU A 204 15.42 -7.80 7.44
N VAL A 205 15.57 -8.08 8.74
CA VAL A 205 16.80 -8.64 9.32
C VAL A 205 17.12 -9.99 8.70
N ALA A 206 16.16 -10.92 8.65
CA ALA A 206 16.38 -12.25 8.10
C ALA A 206 16.73 -12.24 6.60
N VAL A 207 16.15 -11.32 5.83
CA VAL A 207 16.48 -11.11 4.42
C VAL A 207 17.90 -10.56 4.28
N ASN A 208 18.28 -9.50 5.00
CA ASN A 208 19.64 -8.96 4.95
C ASN A 208 20.69 -9.98 5.41
N GLU A 209 20.40 -10.79 6.42
CA GLU A 209 21.28 -11.90 6.82
C GLU A 209 21.52 -12.91 5.69
N GLU A 210 20.49 -13.25 4.90
CA GLU A 210 20.66 -14.11 3.73
C GLU A 210 21.45 -13.41 2.62
N LEU A 211 21.19 -12.12 2.36
CA LEU A 211 21.96 -11.34 1.39
C LEU A 211 23.45 -11.28 1.75
N GLU A 212 23.79 -11.08 3.03
CA GLU A 212 25.18 -11.09 3.51
C GLU A 212 25.82 -12.48 3.36
N LYS A 213 25.10 -13.56 3.67
CA LYS A 213 25.58 -14.93 3.43
C LYS A 213 25.88 -15.17 1.95
N ARG A 214 25.02 -14.70 1.04
CA ARG A 214 25.21 -14.76 -0.42
C ARG A 214 26.44 -13.96 -0.87
N ARG A 215 26.57 -12.72 -0.41
CA ARG A 215 27.75 -11.87 -0.66
C ARG A 215 29.04 -12.56 -0.21
N ALA A 216 29.06 -13.17 0.97
CA ALA A 216 30.21 -13.90 1.49
C ALA A 216 30.61 -15.12 0.64
N ARG A 217 29.67 -15.70 -0.11
CA ARG A 217 29.93 -16.77 -1.10
C ARG A 217 30.32 -16.25 -2.48
N GLY A 218 30.39 -14.93 -2.68
CA GLY A 218 30.67 -14.30 -3.96
C GLY A 218 29.48 -14.33 -4.93
N GLU A 219 28.27 -14.57 -4.44
CA GLU A 219 27.05 -14.59 -5.24
C GLU A 219 26.53 -13.16 -5.49
N SER A 220 25.89 -12.95 -6.65
CA SER A 220 25.11 -11.74 -6.89
C SER A 220 23.91 -11.68 -5.95
N VAL A 221 23.53 -10.48 -5.53
CA VAL A 221 22.40 -10.25 -4.64
C VAL A 221 21.46 -9.17 -5.20
N PRO A 222 20.14 -9.30 -4.97
CA PRO A 222 19.17 -8.30 -5.40
C PRO A 222 19.42 -6.95 -4.73
N ARG A 223 18.93 -5.91 -5.38
CA ARG A 223 18.60 -4.65 -4.71
C ARG A 223 17.38 -4.86 -3.82
N LEU A 224 17.46 -4.47 -2.56
CA LEU A 224 16.39 -4.59 -1.59
C LEU A 224 15.51 -3.32 -1.59
N VAL A 225 14.24 -3.47 -1.94
CA VAL A 225 13.28 -2.38 -2.07
C VAL A 225 12.16 -2.56 -1.06
N VAL A 226 11.72 -1.46 -0.46
CA VAL A 226 10.54 -1.44 0.42
C VAL A 226 9.42 -0.67 -0.25
N LEU A 227 8.25 -1.30 -0.39
CA LEU A 227 7.02 -0.64 -0.83
C LEU A 227 5.97 -0.69 0.27
N GLY A 228 5.27 0.42 0.50
CA GLY A 228 4.18 0.49 1.46
C GLY A 228 3.10 1.48 1.05
N GLU A 229 1.86 1.17 1.41
CA GLU A 229 0.72 2.07 1.27
C GLU A 229 -0.08 2.07 2.57
N SER A 230 -0.64 3.22 2.96
CA SER A 230 -1.56 3.32 4.11
C SER A 230 -0.96 2.72 5.40
N LEU A 231 -1.66 1.81 6.08
CA LEU A 231 -1.10 1.09 7.23
C LEU A 231 0.11 0.22 6.88
N GLY A 232 0.21 -0.34 5.66
CA GLY A 232 1.42 -1.03 5.22
C GLY A 232 2.64 -0.09 5.16
N ALA A 233 2.43 1.17 4.78
CA ALA A 233 3.44 2.21 4.89
C ALA A 233 3.80 2.53 6.35
N ALA A 234 2.80 2.62 7.25
CA ALA A 234 3.04 2.83 8.67
C ALA A 234 3.88 1.71 9.31
N VAL A 235 3.59 0.46 8.96
CA VAL A 235 4.33 -0.71 9.43
C VAL A 235 5.79 -0.66 9.01
N ALA A 236 6.04 -0.45 7.71
CA ALA A 236 7.39 -0.36 7.16
C ALA A 236 8.16 0.82 7.75
N GLU A 237 7.54 1.99 7.81
CA GLU A 237 8.16 3.20 8.36
C GLU A 237 8.51 3.03 9.83
N ALA A 238 7.59 2.53 10.65
CA ALA A 238 7.83 2.34 12.08
C ALA A 238 8.95 1.33 12.36
N ALA A 239 9.14 0.33 11.50
CA ALA A 239 10.22 -0.66 11.60
C ALA A 239 11.58 -0.05 11.24
N LEU A 240 11.60 0.87 10.27
CA LEU A 240 12.82 1.46 9.73
C LEU A 240 13.26 2.73 10.46
N ARG A 241 12.32 3.48 11.05
CA ARG A 241 12.55 4.77 11.71
C ARG A 241 13.70 4.74 12.74
N PRO A 242 13.82 3.73 13.62
CA PRO A 242 14.94 3.68 14.58
C PRO A 242 16.30 3.52 13.91
N HIS A 243 16.33 3.05 12.66
CA HIS A 243 17.52 2.60 11.94
C HIS A 243 17.83 3.44 10.69
N TYR A 244 17.19 4.61 10.52
CA TYR A 244 17.42 5.50 9.37
C TYR A 244 18.90 5.81 9.10
N GLY A 245 19.72 5.94 10.15
CA GLY A 245 21.16 6.16 10.02
C GLY A 245 21.96 4.96 9.47
N GLU A 246 21.37 3.77 9.45
CA GLU A 246 22.05 2.51 9.08
C GLU A 246 21.47 1.87 7.81
N LEU A 247 20.39 2.41 7.23
CA LEU A 247 19.71 1.78 6.09
C LEU A 247 20.57 1.70 4.82
N ARG A 248 21.64 2.48 4.71
CA ARG A 248 22.57 2.38 3.57
C ARG A 248 23.98 1.94 3.95
N THR A 249 24.16 1.53 5.21
CA THR A 249 25.46 1.06 5.68
C THR A 249 25.69 -0.35 5.12
N PRO A 250 26.72 -0.56 4.27
CA PRO A 250 27.02 -1.89 3.76
C PRO A 250 27.23 -2.89 4.91
N GLY A 251 26.60 -4.05 4.83
CA GLY A 251 26.62 -5.06 5.90
C GLY A 251 25.65 -4.81 7.06
N SER A 252 24.87 -3.72 7.02
CA SER A 252 23.80 -3.48 7.98
C SER A 252 22.67 -4.50 7.81
N LYS A 253 22.20 -5.06 8.93
CA LYS A 253 21.00 -5.92 8.97
C LYS A 253 19.70 -5.16 8.66
N TYR A 254 19.76 -3.83 8.61
CA TYR A 254 18.64 -2.95 8.23
C TYR A 254 18.86 -2.30 6.86
N HIS A 255 19.83 -2.74 6.07
CA HIS A 255 20.09 -2.17 4.75
C HIS A 255 18.85 -2.22 3.85
N VAL A 256 18.58 -1.13 3.12
CA VAL A 256 17.53 -0.99 2.10
C VAL A 256 18.12 -0.15 0.96
N ASP A 257 17.92 -0.56 -0.28
CA ASP A 257 18.43 0.17 -1.44
C ASP A 257 17.49 1.29 -1.88
N ALA A 258 16.17 1.11 -1.77
CA ALA A 258 15.17 2.13 -2.06
C ALA A 258 13.88 1.88 -1.28
N MET A 259 13.13 2.94 -0.98
CA MET A 259 11.83 2.85 -0.31
C MET A 259 10.84 3.85 -0.90
N LEU A 260 9.63 3.38 -1.21
CA LEU A 260 8.51 4.24 -1.57
C LEU A 260 7.31 3.92 -0.66
N LEU A 261 6.93 4.91 0.14
CA LEU A 261 5.76 4.85 1.01
C LEU A 261 4.69 5.82 0.50
N CYS A 262 3.44 5.40 0.46
CA CYS A 262 2.33 6.26 0.04
C CYS A 262 1.24 6.35 1.11
N GLY A 263 0.69 7.54 1.33
CA GLY A 263 -0.44 7.74 2.25
C GLY A 263 -0.13 7.37 3.68
N LEU A 264 1.08 7.73 4.14
CA LEU A 264 1.59 7.35 5.45
C LEU A 264 0.81 8.10 6.57
N PRO A 265 0.08 7.40 7.46
CA PRO A 265 -0.55 8.02 8.61
C PRO A 265 0.48 8.74 9.50
N GLY A 266 0.16 9.95 9.98
CA GLY A 266 1.05 10.69 10.87
C GLY A 266 2.33 11.23 10.21
N PHE A 267 2.35 11.33 8.87
CA PHE A 267 3.51 11.80 8.09
C PHE A 267 4.17 13.09 8.58
N ARG A 268 3.41 13.98 9.26
CA ARG A 268 3.92 15.27 9.74
C ARG A 268 4.95 15.16 10.87
N GLU A 269 5.11 14.00 11.48
CA GLU A 269 6.11 13.75 12.52
C GLU A 269 7.41 13.14 11.96
N LEU A 270 7.54 13.01 10.64
CA LEU A 270 8.71 12.36 10.04
C LEU A 270 9.97 13.22 10.12
N PRO A 271 11.13 12.62 10.49
CA PRO A 271 12.41 13.25 10.28
C PRO A 271 12.74 13.25 8.78
N GLY A 272 12.75 14.42 8.15
CA GLY A 272 13.06 14.52 6.72
C GLY A 272 12.97 15.93 6.16
N GLU A 273 13.58 16.14 5.01
CA GLU A 273 13.42 17.37 4.23
C GLU A 273 12.24 17.21 3.26
N VAL A 274 11.26 18.09 3.36
CA VAL A 274 10.17 18.17 2.37
C VAL A 274 10.71 18.89 1.15
N VAL A 275 10.92 18.16 0.05
CA VAL A 275 11.59 18.71 -1.16
C VAL A 275 10.62 19.07 -2.28
N GLN A 276 9.40 18.56 -2.23
CA GLN A 276 8.33 19.06 -3.09
C GLN A 276 7.15 19.44 -2.22
N GLY A 277 6.76 20.71 -2.26
CA GLY A 277 5.67 21.26 -1.45
C GLY A 277 4.75 22.21 -2.21
N GLN A 278 3.46 22.08 -1.84
CA GLN A 278 2.28 22.89 -2.18
C GLN A 278 1.59 22.57 -3.52
N GLY A 279 0.31 22.21 -3.44
CA GLY A 279 -0.60 22.03 -4.58
C GLY A 279 -1.29 20.66 -4.63
N LYS A 280 -2.15 20.48 -5.63
CA LYS A 280 -2.87 19.23 -5.97
C LYS A 280 -1.99 17.96 -5.88
N ASP A 281 -0.70 18.10 -6.19
CA ASP A 281 0.27 17.01 -6.28
C ASP A 281 0.84 16.57 -4.92
N GLY A 282 0.40 17.18 -3.82
CA GLY A 282 0.74 16.84 -2.45
C GLY A 282 2.24 16.91 -2.09
N PHE A 283 2.70 16.13 -1.12
CA PHE A 283 4.06 16.24 -0.56
C PHE A 283 4.91 15.00 -0.84
N ILE A 284 6.20 15.25 -1.07
CA ILE A 284 7.23 14.21 -1.07
C ILE A 284 8.28 14.56 -0.03
N ALA A 285 8.35 13.79 1.06
CA ALA A 285 9.42 13.90 2.04
C ALA A 285 10.58 12.99 1.70
N ARG A 286 11.78 13.52 1.95
CA ARG A 286 13.05 12.81 1.87
C ARG A 286 13.50 12.45 3.27
N LEU A 287 13.68 11.16 3.52
CA LEU A 287 14.21 10.69 4.81
C LEU A 287 15.75 10.74 4.85
N ASP A 288 16.39 11.07 3.72
CA ASP A 288 17.84 11.33 3.61
C ASP A 288 18.09 12.73 2.98
N PRO A 289 18.15 13.79 3.82
CA PRO A 289 18.30 15.17 3.36
C PRO A 289 19.73 15.50 2.90
N GLN A 290 20.75 14.72 3.31
CA GLN A 290 22.15 15.05 2.99
C GLN A 290 22.55 14.71 1.54
N ARG A 291 21.68 14.01 0.81
CA ARG A 291 21.95 13.61 -0.58
C ARG A 291 21.67 14.76 -1.58
N PRO A 292 22.56 15.04 -2.55
CA PRO A 292 22.26 15.98 -3.64
C PRO A 292 21.14 15.46 -4.57
N GLU A 293 20.23 16.33 -5.01
CA GLU A 293 19.08 16.00 -5.88
C GLU A 293 19.50 15.25 -7.16
N SER A 294 20.63 15.64 -7.75
CA SER A 294 21.22 15.02 -8.96
C SER A 294 21.62 13.56 -8.80
N THR A 295 21.74 13.07 -7.57
CA THR A 295 22.16 11.68 -7.31
C THR A 295 20.99 10.73 -7.08
N TRP A 296 19.73 11.19 -7.07
CA TRP A 296 18.51 10.40 -6.75
C TRP A 296 18.25 9.17 -7.66
N GLY A 297 19.07 9.00 -8.70
CA GLY A 297 19.29 7.74 -9.41
C GLY A 297 19.32 6.52 -8.49
N SER A 298 18.42 5.56 -8.77
CA SER A 298 18.30 4.18 -8.25
C SER A 298 18.25 3.92 -6.74
N SER A 299 18.05 4.88 -5.83
CA SER A 299 18.03 4.58 -4.38
C SER A 299 17.38 5.65 -3.49
N ALA A 300 16.10 6.00 -3.68
CA ALA A 300 15.46 7.04 -2.85
C ALA A 300 14.65 6.47 -1.68
N TYR A 301 14.70 7.12 -0.52
CA TYR A 301 13.70 6.99 0.55
C TYR A 301 12.67 8.10 0.38
N ALA A 302 11.54 7.76 -0.22
CA ALA A 302 10.49 8.71 -0.54
C ALA A 302 9.20 8.35 0.18
N VAL A 303 8.53 9.37 0.71
CA VAL A 303 7.16 9.25 1.18
C VAL A 303 6.29 10.23 0.40
N ALA A 304 5.28 9.72 -0.29
CA ALA A 304 4.40 10.49 -1.16
C ALA A 304 2.97 10.56 -0.62
N ASN A 305 2.42 11.75 -0.52
CA ASN A 305 1.05 12.00 -0.08
C ASN A 305 0.30 12.85 -1.09
N ASN A 306 -0.99 12.56 -1.35
CA ASN A 306 -1.83 13.49 -2.11
C ASN A 306 -2.26 14.63 -1.18
N GLY A 307 -2.37 15.86 -1.72
CA GLY A 307 -2.64 17.05 -0.90
C GLY A 307 -4.04 17.05 -0.25
N ASP A 308 -4.97 16.29 -0.81
CA ASP A 308 -6.31 16.07 -0.27
C ASP A 308 -6.49 14.71 0.41
N ASP A 309 -5.41 13.96 0.66
CA ASP A 309 -5.50 12.71 1.41
C ASP A 309 -5.73 12.97 2.90
N PRO A 310 -6.83 12.48 3.50
CA PRO A 310 -7.07 12.60 4.94
C PRO A 310 -6.08 11.80 5.80
N VAL A 311 -5.52 10.71 5.27
CA VAL A 311 -4.76 9.73 6.07
C VAL A 311 -3.48 10.32 6.66
N PRO A 312 -2.65 11.07 5.92
CA PRO A 312 -1.47 11.75 6.46
C PRO A 312 -1.74 12.71 7.62
N HIS A 313 -2.98 13.21 7.75
CA HIS A 313 -3.39 14.13 8.81
C HIS A 313 -3.93 13.42 10.06
N ILE A 314 -4.09 12.10 10.04
CA ILE A 314 -4.50 11.34 11.21
C ILE A 314 -3.44 11.52 12.31
N GLY A 315 -3.87 12.01 13.48
CA GLY A 315 -3.00 12.32 14.62
C GLY A 315 -2.63 13.80 14.75
N ASP A 316 -2.71 14.59 13.66
CA ASP A 316 -2.45 16.03 13.70
C ASP A 316 -3.75 16.83 13.86
N TRP A 317 -4.13 17.04 15.13
CA TRP A 317 -5.35 17.77 15.49
C TRP A 317 -5.34 19.26 15.12
N SER A 318 -4.20 19.84 14.75
CA SER A 318 -4.15 21.23 14.26
C SER A 318 -4.94 21.39 12.97
N THR A 319 -5.03 20.34 12.15
CA THR A 319 -5.77 20.30 10.88
C THR A 319 -7.28 20.45 11.03
N LEU A 320 -7.83 20.33 12.25
CA LEU A 320 -9.23 20.67 12.53
C LEU A 320 -9.51 22.16 12.40
N VAL A 321 -8.51 23.00 12.65
CA VAL A 321 -8.68 24.47 12.74
C VAL A 321 -7.76 25.23 11.79
N GLN A 322 -6.69 24.60 11.33
CA GLN A 322 -5.71 25.20 10.43
C GLN A 322 -5.74 24.48 9.09
N ARG A 323 -5.76 25.26 8.00
CA ARG A 323 -5.62 24.73 6.65
C ARG A 323 -4.26 24.02 6.57
N PRO A 324 -4.23 22.71 6.24
CA PRO A 324 -2.99 22.02 5.97
C PRO A 324 -2.20 22.75 4.87
N ALA A 325 -0.88 22.85 4.99
CA ALA A 325 -0.08 23.48 3.95
C ALA A 325 -0.27 22.77 2.60
N ASP A 326 -0.43 21.45 2.59
CA ASP A 326 -0.73 20.59 1.43
C ASP A 326 -2.09 20.84 0.78
N TRP A 327 -2.99 21.56 1.45
CA TRP A 327 -4.38 21.60 1.03
C TRP A 327 -4.50 22.18 -0.39
N PRO A 328 -5.17 21.48 -1.34
CA PRO A 328 -5.17 21.88 -2.74
C PRO A 328 -5.63 23.33 -2.92
N GLU A 329 -4.93 24.07 -3.75
CA GLU A 329 -5.19 25.51 -3.96
C GLU A 329 -6.59 25.77 -4.55
N ASP A 330 -7.08 24.83 -5.35
CA ASP A 330 -8.39 24.84 -5.99
C ASP A 330 -9.54 24.43 -5.05
N LYS A 331 -9.23 23.92 -3.84
CA LYS A 331 -10.22 23.52 -2.84
C LYS A 331 -10.30 24.51 -1.69
N GLN A 332 -11.52 24.90 -1.31
CA GLN A 332 -11.73 25.71 -0.11
C GLN A 332 -11.55 24.87 1.15
N PHE A 333 -10.76 25.38 2.10
CA PHE A 333 -10.64 24.79 3.43
C PHE A 333 -11.63 25.47 4.39
N PHE A 334 -12.50 24.67 4.99
CA PHE A 334 -13.42 25.08 6.02
C PHE A 334 -13.04 24.39 7.33
N PRO A 335 -12.65 25.14 8.39
CA PRO A 335 -12.35 24.56 9.70
C PRO A 335 -13.44 23.59 10.15
N PHE A 336 -13.03 22.45 10.70
CA PHE A 336 -13.85 21.29 11.13
C PHE A 336 -14.60 20.56 10.00
N VAL A 337 -15.19 21.28 9.04
CA VAL A 337 -15.98 20.71 7.95
C VAL A 337 -15.10 19.95 6.96
N SER A 338 -13.96 20.53 6.57
CA SER A 338 -13.01 19.90 5.66
C SER A 338 -12.46 18.59 6.21
N MET A 339 -12.16 18.54 7.51
CA MET A 339 -11.67 17.32 8.16
C MET A 339 -12.78 16.26 8.29
N LEU A 340 -14.02 16.66 8.59
CA LEU A 340 -15.16 15.75 8.62
C LEU A 340 -15.50 15.20 7.23
N GLN A 341 -15.38 16.01 6.17
CA GLN A 341 -15.54 15.58 4.78
C GLN A 341 -14.43 14.59 4.38
N MET A 342 -13.20 14.87 4.81
CA MET A 342 -12.03 14.00 4.67
C MET A 342 -12.26 12.62 5.31
N VAL A 343 -12.65 12.59 6.59
CA VAL A 343 -12.94 11.35 7.33
C VAL A 343 -14.14 10.60 6.75
N LYS A 344 -15.17 11.31 6.28
CA LYS A 344 -16.33 10.70 5.61
C LYS A 344 -16.02 10.24 4.18
N GLY A 345 -15.01 10.82 3.53
CA GLY A 345 -14.52 10.45 2.21
C GLY A 345 -13.64 9.20 2.22
N LEU A 346 -13.13 8.78 3.38
CA LEU A 346 -12.28 7.59 3.53
C LEU A 346 -12.83 6.36 2.80
N PRO A 347 -14.10 5.94 2.97
CA PRO A 347 -14.65 4.77 2.27
C PRO A 347 -14.65 4.91 0.74
N VAL A 348 -14.94 6.10 0.20
CA VAL A 348 -14.92 6.36 -1.26
C VAL A 348 -13.48 6.40 -1.78
N SER A 349 -12.55 6.97 -0.99
CA SER A 349 -11.14 7.03 -1.34
C SER A 349 -10.39 5.69 -1.20
N THR A 350 -10.93 4.75 -0.41
CA THR A 350 -10.42 3.37 -0.29
C THR A 350 -11.14 2.39 -1.22
N HIS A 351 -12.21 2.83 -1.90
CA HIS A 351 -12.98 2.05 -2.87
C HIS A 351 -13.14 2.82 -4.18
N PRO A 352 -12.04 3.08 -4.89
CA PRO A 352 -12.11 3.86 -6.12
C PRO A 352 -12.78 3.08 -7.25
N GLU A 353 -13.42 3.81 -8.18
CA GLU A 353 -14.03 3.23 -9.37
C GLU A 353 -12.98 2.47 -10.21
N ALA A 354 -13.36 1.29 -10.68
CA ALA A 354 -12.51 0.47 -11.51
C ALA A 354 -12.18 1.17 -12.85
N GLY A 355 -10.92 1.13 -13.27
CA GLY A 355 -10.44 1.76 -14.51
C GLY A 355 -10.33 3.29 -14.47
N LYS A 356 -10.90 3.97 -13.46
CA LYS A 356 -10.74 5.41 -13.25
C LYS A 356 -9.74 5.66 -12.13
N PHE A 357 -8.52 6.02 -12.49
CA PHE A 357 -7.53 6.45 -11.51
C PHE A 357 -7.78 7.93 -11.24
N ASN A 358 -8.32 8.23 -10.07
CA ASN A 358 -8.57 9.60 -9.65
C ASN A 358 -7.33 10.07 -8.86
N GLU A 359 -6.78 11.23 -9.21
CA GLU A 359 -5.72 11.90 -8.44
C GLU A 359 -6.33 12.61 -7.22
N ALA A 360 -7.10 11.89 -6.41
CA ALA A 360 -7.84 12.47 -5.31
C ALA A 360 -7.87 11.56 -4.09
N ALA A 361 -7.68 12.17 -2.93
CA ALA A 361 -7.71 11.53 -1.62
C ALA A 361 -6.70 10.38 -1.51
N HIS A 362 -7.09 9.24 -0.97
CA HIS A 362 -6.21 8.10 -0.68
C HIS A 362 -5.96 7.16 -1.90
N ASP A 363 -6.27 7.58 -3.13
CA ASP A 363 -5.95 6.83 -4.35
C ASP A 363 -4.62 7.30 -4.94
N TYR A 364 -3.60 6.43 -4.89
CA TYR A 364 -2.26 6.71 -5.40
C TYR A 364 -2.02 6.15 -6.80
N ARG A 365 -2.95 5.36 -7.35
CA ARG A 365 -2.73 4.57 -8.59
C ARG A 365 -2.39 5.46 -9.78
N ALA A 366 -2.97 6.66 -9.85
CA ALA A 366 -2.73 7.63 -10.93
C ALA A 366 -1.28 8.09 -11.07
N ARG A 367 -0.53 8.12 -9.96
CA ARG A 367 0.86 8.63 -9.90
C ARG A 367 1.86 7.55 -9.50
N LYS A 368 1.39 6.38 -9.09
CA LYS A 368 2.22 5.31 -8.53
C LYS A 368 3.32 4.88 -9.49
N VAL A 369 3.00 4.72 -10.78
CA VAL A 369 3.96 4.31 -11.81
C VAL A 369 5.08 5.34 -11.95
N ASP A 370 4.73 6.63 -12.01
CA ASP A 370 5.68 7.75 -12.08
C ASP A 370 6.56 7.83 -10.82
N LEU A 371 5.96 7.64 -9.64
CA LEU A 371 6.68 7.59 -8.38
C LEU A 371 7.67 6.42 -8.34
N VAL A 372 7.27 5.23 -8.81
CA VAL A 372 8.17 4.06 -8.90
C VAL A 372 9.31 4.32 -9.89
N ALA A 373 9.01 4.83 -11.08
CA ALA A 373 10.02 5.16 -12.09
C ALA A 373 11.06 6.14 -11.51
N LYS A 374 10.61 7.19 -10.82
CA LYS A 374 11.47 8.22 -10.24
C LYS A 374 12.25 7.73 -9.02
N TYR A 375 11.59 7.10 -8.05
CA TYR A 375 12.18 6.85 -6.72
C TYR A 375 12.80 5.47 -6.55
N ILE A 376 12.31 4.46 -7.27
CA ILE A 376 12.89 3.11 -7.23
C ILE A 376 13.93 2.93 -8.34
N PHE A 377 13.65 3.46 -9.54
CA PHE A 377 14.54 3.34 -10.71
C PHE A 377 15.31 4.62 -11.06
N GLY A 378 15.13 5.72 -10.32
CA GLY A 378 15.93 6.91 -10.55
C GLY A 378 15.62 7.66 -11.85
N GLY A 379 14.44 7.46 -12.44
CA GLY A 379 14.08 7.98 -13.75
C GLY A 379 14.71 7.22 -14.93
N ALA A 380 15.31 6.04 -14.69
CA ALA A 380 15.87 5.21 -15.77
C ALA A 380 14.84 4.79 -16.84
N PRO A 381 13.57 4.46 -16.50
CA PRO A 381 12.56 4.16 -17.51
C PRO A 381 12.26 5.38 -18.38
N SER A 382 12.23 5.20 -19.71
CA SER A 382 11.83 6.27 -20.64
C SER A 382 10.39 6.72 -20.39
N ALA A 383 10.08 7.99 -20.65
CA ALA A 383 8.71 8.52 -20.54
C ALA A 383 7.69 7.67 -21.33
N ALA A 384 8.04 7.24 -22.55
CA ALA A 384 7.18 6.38 -23.36
C ALA A 384 6.91 5.00 -22.73
N LEU A 385 7.85 4.46 -21.95
CA LEU A 385 7.63 3.21 -21.21
C LEU A 385 6.75 3.46 -19.99
N VAL A 386 6.98 4.55 -19.25
CA VAL A 386 6.14 4.97 -18.12
C VAL A 386 4.69 5.14 -18.57
N ASP A 387 4.44 5.81 -19.70
CA ASP A 387 3.10 6.01 -20.26
C ASP A 387 2.42 4.68 -20.64
N ARG A 388 3.17 3.75 -21.26
CA ARG A 388 2.64 2.42 -21.58
C ARG A 388 2.23 1.64 -20.34
N VAL A 389 3.09 1.63 -19.31
CA VAL A 389 2.79 0.96 -18.04
C VAL A 389 1.59 1.60 -17.37
N ASN A 390 1.52 2.94 -17.33
CA ASN A 390 0.35 3.67 -16.82
C ASN A 390 -0.96 3.28 -17.54
N GLY A 391 -0.94 3.23 -18.88
CA GLY A 391 -2.08 2.78 -19.69
C GLY A 391 -2.49 1.35 -19.34
N ARG A 392 -1.51 0.43 -19.25
CA ARG A 392 -1.77 -0.97 -18.94
C ARG A 392 -2.37 -1.18 -17.55
N GLN A 393 -1.93 -0.42 -16.54
CA GLN A 393 -2.52 -0.51 -15.20
C GLN A 393 -3.98 -0.08 -15.19
N ARG A 394 -4.35 0.93 -15.97
CA ARG A 394 -5.75 1.37 -16.11
C ARG A 394 -6.61 0.29 -16.77
N GLU A 395 -6.11 -0.37 -17.81
CA GLU A 395 -6.78 -1.50 -18.46
C GLU A 395 -7.01 -2.67 -17.50
N LEU A 396 -5.98 -3.06 -16.74
CA LEU A 396 -6.07 -4.17 -15.78
C LEU A 396 -7.09 -3.88 -14.67
N GLU A 397 -7.11 -2.66 -14.15
CA GLU A 397 -8.09 -2.25 -13.15
C GLU A 397 -9.50 -2.11 -13.73
N ALA A 398 -9.66 -1.67 -14.99
CA ALA A 398 -10.95 -1.66 -15.67
C ALA A 398 -11.52 -3.07 -15.84
N ALA A 399 -10.71 -4.00 -16.36
CA ALA A 399 -11.10 -5.41 -16.51
C ALA A 399 -11.46 -6.05 -15.17
N ARG A 400 -10.75 -5.69 -14.10
CA ARG A 400 -11.09 -6.12 -12.73
C ARG A 400 -12.44 -5.58 -12.27
N GLY A 401 -12.78 -4.33 -12.61
CA GLY A 401 -14.11 -3.76 -12.38
C GLY A 401 -15.21 -4.56 -13.03
N GLU A 402 -15.05 -4.84 -14.32
CA GLU A 402 -16.04 -5.62 -15.09
C GLU A 402 -16.27 -7.01 -14.48
N MET A 403 -15.21 -7.67 -13.99
CA MET A 403 -15.33 -8.95 -13.29
C MET A 403 -16.12 -8.84 -11.98
N ILE A 404 -15.90 -7.76 -11.21
CA ILE A 404 -16.66 -7.50 -9.97
C ILE A 404 -18.14 -7.29 -10.30
N ASP A 405 -18.43 -6.42 -11.28
CA ASP A 405 -19.80 -6.09 -11.68
C ASP A 405 -20.54 -7.32 -12.21
N ALA A 406 -19.86 -8.16 -12.99
CA ALA A 406 -20.40 -9.43 -13.47
C ALA A 406 -20.76 -10.38 -12.32
N GLN A 407 -19.89 -10.48 -11.29
CA GLN A 407 -20.13 -11.33 -10.13
C GLN A 407 -21.30 -10.81 -9.26
N VAL A 408 -21.39 -9.50 -9.06
CA VAL A 408 -22.52 -8.86 -8.36
C VAL A 408 -23.85 -9.14 -9.08
N ASN A 409 -23.86 -9.04 -10.41
CA ASN A 409 -25.05 -9.34 -11.22
C ASN A 409 -25.48 -10.82 -11.10
N TRP A 410 -24.53 -11.75 -11.03
CA TRP A 410 -24.81 -13.17 -10.82
C TRP A 410 -25.47 -13.45 -9.46
N ASP A 411 -24.98 -12.83 -8.39
CA ASP A 411 -25.54 -12.99 -7.04
C ASP A 411 -26.97 -12.40 -6.93
N GLN A 412 -27.22 -11.26 -7.59
CA GLN A 412 -28.57 -10.68 -7.70
C GLN A 412 -29.53 -11.59 -8.47
N LEU A 413 -29.05 -12.30 -9.49
CA LEU A 413 -29.85 -13.28 -10.24
C LEU A 413 -30.13 -14.55 -9.43
N GLN A 414 -29.19 -15.02 -8.60
CA GLN A 414 -29.39 -16.21 -7.75
C GLN A 414 -30.27 -15.94 -6.53
N SER A 415 -30.14 -14.79 -5.89
CA SER A 415 -31.02 -14.38 -4.77
C SER A 415 -32.49 -14.28 -5.19
N LYS A 416 -32.78 -13.90 -6.44
CA LYS A 416 -34.14 -13.92 -7.02
C LYS A 416 -34.65 -15.32 -7.38
N ARG A 417 -33.81 -16.36 -7.32
CA ARG A 417 -34.15 -17.76 -7.66
C ARG A 417 -34.34 -18.67 -6.44
N THR A 418 -34.14 -18.17 -5.23
CA THR A 418 -34.43 -18.92 -3.99
C THR A 418 -35.79 -18.47 -3.45
N PRO A 419 -36.81 -19.36 -3.34
CA PRO A 419 -38.12 -19.02 -2.80
C PRO A 419 -38.11 -18.57 -1.34
#